data_AF-A0A846CV23-F1
#
_entry.id   AF-A0A846CV23-F1
#
_cell.length_a   1.000
_cell.length_b   1.000
_cell.length_c   1.000
_cell.angle_alpha   90.00
_cell.angle_beta   90.00
_cell.angle_gamma   90.00
#
_symmetry.space_group_name_H-M   'P 1'
#
loop_
_entity.id
_entity.type
_entity.pdbx_description
1 polymer ?
#
loop_
_entity_poly.entity_id
_entity_poly.type
_entity_poly.pdbx_seq_one_letter_code
_entity_poly.pdbx_strand_id
1 'polypeptide(L)'
;MSNFVAILVRKKTRVFALVTTLMILLVAGLSFLASPVIGGTARLSGETLFFNDGSRNAWLVKAPSDHTQLWIVPYVNGGYQFTQRGAVFWPNGNLTVRGSVSQGSSKELKENFASLSSQEAVYILADLNPVKYNYIADEGKTLNAGFIAEEVPDLISSDEHKAVKTMDVIAILTKVVKQQQKELETLQEEILSLKQTK
;
A
#
# COMPACT_ATOMS: atom_id res chain seq x y z
N MET A 1 10.81 60.89 35.44
CA MET A 1 10.91 59.42 35.55
C MET A 1 10.17 58.65 34.43
N SER A 2 9.11 59.18 33.81
CA SER A 2 8.30 58.47 32.80
C SER A 2 9.04 58.07 31.49
N ASN A 3 9.89 58.95 30.93
CA ASN A 3 10.56 58.67 29.65
C ASN A 3 11.62 57.56 29.69
N PHE A 4 12.26 57.33 30.84
CA PHE A 4 13.31 56.31 30.98
C PHE A 4 12.72 54.89 30.96
N VAL A 5 11.54 54.69 31.56
CA VAL A 5 10.85 53.40 31.60
C VAL A 5 10.38 53.00 30.20
N ALA A 6 9.83 53.93 29.42
CA ALA A 6 9.38 53.67 28.04
C ALA A 6 10.53 53.28 27.09
N ILE A 7 11.72 53.89 27.25
CA ILE A 7 12.91 53.55 26.47
C ILE A 7 13.43 52.16 26.84
N LEU A 8 13.45 51.84 28.14
CA LEU A 8 13.93 50.54 28.63
C LEU A 8 13.01 49.40 28.17
N VAL A 9 11.69 49.61 28.21
CA VAL A 9 10.69 48.64 27.73
C VAL A 9 10.85 48.43 26.21
N ARG A 10 10.93 49.48 25.40
CA ARG A 10 11.16 49.35 23.94
C ARG A 10 12.46 48.61 23.60
N LYS A 11 13.53 48.82 24.38
CA LYS A 11 14.81 48.13 24.18
C LYS A 11 14.70 46.64 24.51
N LYS A 12 13.99 46.28 25.58
CA LYS A 12 13.75 44.88 25.99
C LYS A 12 12.88 44.12 24.98
N THR A 13 11.81 44.75 24.45
CA THR A 13 10.94 44.14 23.43
C THR A 13 11.67 43.90 22.11
N ARG A 14 12.53 44.84 21.68
CA ARG A 14 13.36 44.67 20.48
C ARG A 14 14.39 43.56 20.63
N VAL A 15 15.03 43.45 21.78
CA VAL A 15 15.99 42.35 22.05
C VAL A 15 15.27 41.00 22.07
N PHE A 16 14.08 40.92 22.67
CA PHE A 16 13.30 39.68 22.72
C PHE A 16 12.82 39.23 21.32
N ALA A 17 12.35 40.17 20.49
CA ALA A 17 11.96 39.89 19.11
C ALA A 17 13.15 39.45 18.24
N LEU A 18 14.33 40.04 18.44
CA LEU A 18 15.54 39.65 17.71
C LEU A 18 15.98 38.22 18.07
N VAL A 19 15.94 37.86 19.36
CA VAL A 19 16.34 36.54 19.85
C VAL A 19 15.37 35.44 19.39
N THR A 20 14.06 35.71 19.37
CA THR A 20 13.07 34.76 18.86
C THR A 20 13.18 34.56 17.36
N THR A 21 13.37 35.65 16.59
CA THR A 21 13.58 35.54 15.14
C THR A 21 14.87 34.80 14.80
N LEU A 22 15.94 35.03 15.57
CA LEU A 22 17.22 34.33 15.41
C LEU A 22 17.11 32.84 15.78
N MET A 23 16.34 32.47 16.82
CA MET A 23 16.07 31.07 17.16
C MET A 23 15.26 30.35 16.07
N ILE A 24 14.24 31.00 15.51
CA ILE A 24 13.45 30.43 14.42
C ILE A 24 14.32 30.21 13.17
N LEU A 25 15.20 31.17 12.86
CA LEU A 25 16.20 31.02 11.79
C LEU A 25 17.25 29.95 12.11
N LEU A 26 17.62 29.74 13.37
CA LEU A 26 18.57 28.70 13.77
C LEU A 26 17.95 27.30 13.64
N VAL A 27 16.68 27.13 14.01
CA VAL A 27 15.93 25.86 13.87
C VAL A 27 15.61 25.57 12.39
N ALA A 28 15.24 26.58 11.61
CA ALA A 28 15.05 26.45 10.16
C ALA A 28 16.36 26.21 9.40
N GLY A 29 17.47 26.83 9.83
CA GLY A 29 18.81 26.63 9.28
C GLY A 29 19.42 25.26 9.64
N LEU A 30 19.14 24.74 10.84
CA LEU A 30 19.50 23.37 11.22
C LEU A 30 18.78 22.32 10.37
N SER A 31 17.61 22.67 9.83
CA SER A 31 16.83 21.81 8.94
C SER A 31 17.40 21.74 7.51
N PHE A 32 18.41 22.56 7.15
CA PHE A 32 18.92 22.69 5.78
C PHE A 32 20.37 22.25 5.56
N LEU A 33 21.11 21.80 6.59
CA LEU A 33 22.53 21.44 6.43
C LEU A 33 22.93 20.05 6.94
N ALA A 34 22.04 19.30 7.57
CA ALA A 34 22.30 17.89 7.87
C ALA A 34 21.85 16.99 6.71
N SER A 35 22.50 17.14 5.54
CA SER A 35 22.54 16.01 4.61
C SER A 35 23.44 14.95 5.26
N PRO A 36 22.94 13.76 5.63
CA PRO A 36 23.83 12.72 6.11
C PRO A 36 24.82 12.41 4.99
N VAL A 37 26.10 12.69 5.24
CA VAL A 37 27.20 12.21 4.39
C VAL A 37 27.27 10.71 4.61
N ILE A 38 26.56 9.98 3.77
CA ILE A 38 26.59 8.52 3.72
C ILE A 38 27.76 8.14 2.80
N GLY A 39 28.72 7.39 3.33
CA GLY A 39 29.78 6.79 2.53
C GLY A 39 29.16 5.89 1.46
N GLY A 40 29.43 6.19 0.19
CA GLY A 40 28.81 5.57 -0.98
C GLY A 40 27.84 6.54 -1.66
N THR A 41 28.20 7.00 -2.85
CA THR A 41 27.50 8.07 -3.58
C THR A 41 26.08 7.68 -3.98
N ALA A 42 25.11 7.99 -3.14
CA ALA A 42 23.73 8.26 -3.55
C ALA A 42 23.39 9.69 -3.13
N ARG A 43 23.59 10.66 -4.03
CA ARG A 43 23.02 11.99 -3.88
C ARG A 43 21.51 11.86 -4.07
N LEU A 44 20.76 11.86 -2.98
CA LEU A 44 19.31 11.99 -3.05
C LEU A 44 18.99 13.42 -3.48
N SER A 45 18.43 13.57 -4.68
CA SER A 45 17.88 14.83 -5.18
C SER A 45 16.38 14.82 -4.88
N GLY A 46 15.89 15.75 -4.06
CA GLY A 46 14.48 15.89 -3.73
C GLY A 46 14.20 16.17 -2.24
N GLU A 47 12.94 16.48 -1.94
CA GLU A 47 12.45 16.60 -0.56
C GLU A 47 12.41 15.21 0.09
N THR A 48 12.93 15.13 1.30
CA THR A 48 12.97 13.89 2.08
C THR A 48 12.36 14.13 3.45
N LEU A 49 11.41 13.28 3.86
CA LEU A 49 10.84 13.29 5.20
C LEU A 49 11.25 12.01 5.94
N PHE A 50 11.69 12.17 7.19
CA PHE A 50 12.14 11.09 8.05
C PHE A 50 11.21 10.90 9.24
N PHE A 51 10.90 9.64 9.54
CA PHE A 51 10.10 9.24 10.70
C PHE A 51 10.86 8.19 11.50
N ASN A 52 10.89 8.39 12.83
CA ASN A 52 11.47 7.47 13.79
C ASN A 52 10.54 7.37 15.00
N ASP A 53 10.27 6.14 15.44
CA ASP A 53 9.47 5.86 16.65
C ASP A 53 10.29 5.23 17.79
N GLY A 54 11.62 5.26 17.68
CA GLY A 54 12.56 4.58 18.57
C GLY A 54 12.84 3.12 18.23
N SER A 55 11.97 2.45 17.46
CA SER A 55 12.09 1.05 17.07
C SER A 55 12.22 0.83 15.55
N ARG A 56 11.70 1.77 14.76
CA ARG A 56 11.63 1.70 13.30
C ARG A 56 12.00 3.05 12.68
N ASN A 57 12.53 2.98 11.47
CA ASN A 57 12.86 4.12 10.64
C ASN A 57 12.03 4.05 9.35
N ALA A 58 11.45 5.17 8.93
CA ALA A 58 10.81 5.30 7.63
C ALA A 58 11.27 6.58 6.95
N TRP A 59 11.52 6.49 5.64
CA TRP A 59 11.92 7.60 4.80
C TRP A 59 10.93 7.74 3.64
N LEU A 60 10.31 8.91 3.52
CA LEU A 60 9.60 9.32 2.31
C LEU A 60 10.56 10.11 1.46
N VAL A 61 10.86 9.60 0.26
CA VAL A 61 11.75 10.26 -0.68
C VAL A 61 10.94 10.64 -1.91
N LYS A 62 10.85 11.94 -2.17
CA LYS A 62 10.39 12.42 -3.47
C LYS A 62 11.51 12.14 -4.47
N ALA A 63 11.37 11.09 -5.26
CA ALA A 63 12.36 10.77 -6.28
C ALA A 63 12.29 11.81 -7.42
N PRO A 64 13.39 12.01 -8.17
CA PRO A 64 13.41 12.90 -9.33
C PRO A 64 12.51 12.46 -10.49
N SER A 65 12.14 11.18 -10.50
CA SER A 65 11.18 10.60 -11.43
C SER A 65 9.74 10.96 -11.02
N ASP A 66 8.82 10.80 -11.94
CA ASP A 66 7.36 10.93 -11.84
C ASP A 66 6.69 10.08 -10.74
N HIS A 67 7.37 9.67 -9.66
CA HIS A 67 6.79 8.82 -8.62
C HIS A 67 7.36 9.01 -7.22
N THR A 68 6.51 8.79 -6.22
CA THR A 68 6.86 8.89 -4.80
C THR A 68 7.32 7.53 -4.29
N GLN A 69 8.58 7.44 -3.85
CA GLN A 69 9.10 6.18 -3.33
C GLN A 69 9.02 6.19 -1.80
N LEU A 70 8.30 5.23 -1.23
CA LEU A 70 8.33 4.97 0.20
C LEU A 70 9.44 3.96 0.49
N TRP A 71 10.46 4.40 1.21
CA TRP A 71 11.55 3.54 1.66
C TRP A 71 11.35 3.20 3.14
N ILE A 72 10.93 1.97 3.41
CA ILE A 72 10.97 1.39 4.76
C ILE A 72 12.30 0.65 4.88
N VAL A 73 13.30 1.27 5.51
CA VAL A 73 14.59 0.64 5.75
C VAL A 73 14.60 0.13 7.19
N PRO A 74 14.43 -1.19 7.43
CA PRO A 74 14.61 -1.73 8.76
C PRO A 74 16.06 -1.53 9.20
N TYR A 75 16.27 -1.21 10.47
CA TYR A 75 17.61 -1.16 11.05
C TYR A 75 18.20 -2.58 11.01
N VAL A 76 19.19 -2.80 10.16
CA VAL A 76 19.98 -4.04 10.13
C VAL A 76 21.38 -3.67 10.61
N ASN A 77 21.85 -4.34 11.67
CA ASN A 77 23.20 -4.17 12.22
C ASN A 77 24.25 -4.31 11.10
N GLY A 78 24.88 -3.21 10.69
CA GLY A 78 25.93 -3.23 9.65
C GLY A 78 25.86 -2.11 8.59
N GLY A 79 24.84 -1.25 8.63
CA GLY A 79 24.78 -0.07 7.75
C GLY A 79 23.84 -0.21 6.56
N TYR A 80 23.36 0.93 6.07
CA TYR A 80 22.29 1.05 5.10
C TYR A 80 22.75 0.67 3.68
N GLN A 81 22.31 -0.48 3.15
CA GLN A 81 22.40 -0.72 1.71
C GLN A 81 21.13 -0.21 1.02
N PHE A 82 21.19 1.02 0.49
CA PHE A 82 20.12 1.71 -0.25
C PHE A 82 19.79 1.09 -1.63
N THR A 83 20.24 -0.13 -1.92
CA THR A 83 20.23 -0.71 -3.27
C THR A 83 19.00 -1.57 -3.58
N GLN A 84 18.10 -1.78 -2.62
CA GLN A 84 16.96 -2.70 -2.79
C GLN A 84 15.64 -2.01 -2.47
N ARG A 85 14.95 -1.53 -3.52
CA ARG A 85 13.59 -0.97 -3.44
C ARG A 85 12.64 -1.98 -2.78
N GLY A 86 12.04 -1.60 -1.65
CA GLY A 86 11.10 -2.45 -0.90
C GLY A 86 9.68 -2.36 -1.46
N ALA A 87 9.11 -1.16 -1.42
CA ALA A 87 7.81 -0.83 -2.00
C ALA A 87 7.89 0.50 -2.79
N VAL A 88 7.19 0.62 -3.91
CA VAL A 88 7.15 1.83 -4.75
C VAL A 88 5.70 2.20 -5.03
N PHE A 89 5.34 3.46 -4.78
CA PHE A 89 4.03 4.02 -5.09
C PHE A 89 4.14 4.93 -6.31
N TRP A 90 3.38 4.62 -7.34
CA TRP A 90 3.36 5.40 -8.57
C TRP A 90 2.19 6.39 -8.52
N PRO A 91 2.32 7.62 -9.06
CA PRO A 91 1.24 8.61 -9.05
C PRO A 91 0.02 8.22 -9.87
N ASN A 92 0.16 7.24 -10.76
CA ASN A 92 -0.97 6.61 -11.43
C ASN A 92 -1.72 5.58 -10.55
N GLY A 93 -1.35 5.43 -9.27
CA GLY A 93 -2.00 4.55 -8.32
C GLY A 93 -1.40 3.15 -8.20
N ASN A 94 -0.37 2.82 -8.99
CA ASN A 94 0.25 1.50 -8.93
C ASN A 94 1.09 1.32 -7.65
N LEU A 95 1.10 0.08 -7.12
CA LEU A 95 1.98 -0.35 -6.04
C LEU A 95 2.85 -1.52 -6.53
N THR A 96 4.17 -1.37 -6.38
CA THR A 96 5.12 -2.47 -6.62
C THR A 96 5.78 -2.86 -5.31
N VAL A 97 5.69 -4.12 -4.92
CA VAL A 97 6.34 -4.69 -3.72
C VAL A 97 7.32 -5.76 -4.16
N ARG A 98 8.56 -5.71 -3.65
CA ARG A 98 9.59 -6.71 -3.99
C ARG A 98 9.45 -8.02 -3.22
N GLY A 99 8.86 -7.96 -2.03
CA GLY A 99 8.57 -9.12 -1.18
C GLY A 99 7.15 -9.65 -1.34
N SER A 100 6.62 -10.24 -0.28
CA SER A 100 5.23 -10.67 -0.19
C SER A 100 4.31 -9.58 0.36
N VAL A 101 3.04 -9.66 0.00
CA VAL A 101 1.95 -8.89 0.62
C VAL A 101 1.11 -9.86 1.44
N SER A 102 0.98 -9.60 2.75
CA SER A 102 0.17 -10.41 3.66
C SER A 102 -1.00 -9.57 4.19
N GLN A 103 -2.23 -10.07 4.04
CA GLN A 103 -3.43 -9.47 4.62
C GLN A 103 -3.72 -10.10 5.99
N GLY A 104 -4.03 -9.28 7.00
CA GLY A 104 -4.47 -9.78 8.30
C GLY A 104 -5.71 -10.66 8.17
N SER A 105 -5.61 -11.94 8.54
CA SER A 105 -6.70 -12.91 8.44
C SER A 105 -6.69 -13.89 9.62
N SER A 106 -6.74 -13.34 10.84
CA SER A 106 -6.89 -14.11 12.08
C SER A 106 -8.36 -14.22 12.49
N LYS A 107 -8.71 -15.26 13.26
CA LYS A 107 -10.03 -15.38 13.92
C LYS A 107 -10.26 -14.27 14.94
N GLU A 108 -9.20 -13.69 15.48
CA GLU A 108 -9.29 -12.53 16.39
C GLU A 108 -9.67 -11.23 15.67
N LEU A 109 -9.49 -11.19 14.35
CA LEU A 109 -9.77 -10.03 13.49
C LEU A 109 -11.10 -10.16 12.74
N LYS A 110 -11.83 -11.27 12.94
CA LYS A 110 -13.03 -11.62 12.16
C LYS A 110 -14.12 -12.17 13.08
N GLU A 111 -15.36 -11.81 12.80
CA GLU A 111 -16.55 -12.32 13.51
C GLU A 111 -17.61 -12.78 12.49
N ASN A 112 -18.68 -13.42 12.97
CA ASN A 112 -19.83 -13.83 12.16
C ASN A 112 -19.50 -14.66 10.90
N PHE A 113 -18.44 -15.48 10.94
CA PHE A 113 -18.04 -16.27 9.78
C PHE A 113 -18.96 -17.50 9.59
N ALA A 114 -19.42 -17.66 8.36
CA ALA A 114 -20.20 -18.82 7.89
C ALA A 114 -19.45 -19.54 6.75
N SER A 115 -19.87 -20.77 6.44
CA SER A 115 -19.31 -21.48 5.29
C SER A 115 -19.91 -20.92 3.99
N LEU A 116 -19.05 -20.54 3.04
CA LEU A 116 -19.46 -20.26 1.67
C LEU A 116 -20.00 -21.55 1.03
N SER A 117 -21.27 -21.59 0.67
CA SER A 117 -21.89 -22.79 0.09
C SER A 117 -21.42 -23.02 -1.35
N SER A 118 -21.47 -24.26 -1.84
CA SER A 118 -21.04 -24.56 -3.21
C SER A 118 -21.98 -23.91 -4.23
N GLN A 119 -23.29 -23.93 -3.97
CA GLN A 119 -24.31 -23.31 -4.81
C GLN A 119 -24.07 -21.80 -4.91
N GLU A 120 -23.93 -21.11 -3.78
CA GLU A 120 -23.65 -19.67 -3.72
C GLU A 120 -22.38 -19.31 -4.50
N ALA A 121 -21.29 -20.06 -4.30
CA ALA A 121 -20.04 -19.81 -5.02
C ALA A 121 -20.18 -20.00 -6.54
N VAL A 122 -20.93 -21.00 -6.98
CA VAL A 122 -21.21 -21.24 -8.42
C VAL A 122 -22.07 -20.14 -9.00
N TYR A 123 -23.10 -19.67 -8.29
CA TYR A 123 -23.93 -18.55 -8.74
C TYR A 123 -23.11 -17.27 -8.88
N ILE A 124 -22.32 -16.92 -7.86
CA ILE A 124 -21.47 -15.73 -7.93
C ILE A 124 -20.45 -15.85 -9.07
N LEU A 125 -19.84 -17.01 -9.26
CA LEU A 125 -18.89 -17.23 -10.35
C LEU A 125 -19.54 -17.11 -11.74
N ALA A 126 -20.80 -17.53 -11.89
CA ALA A 126 -21.53 -17.42 -13.14
C ALA A 126 -21.77 -15.94 -13.54
N ASP A 127 -21.92 -15.06 -12.54
CA ASP A 127 -22.11 -13.62 -12.75
C ASP A 127 -20.77 -12.88 -12.96
N LEU A 128 -19.63 -13.53 -12.72
CA LEU A 128 -18.32 -12.94 -12.99
C LEU A 128 -17.98 -13.02 -14.46
N ASN A 129 -17.98 -11.86 -15.13
CA ASN A 129 -17.63 -11.72 -16.54
C ASN A 129 -16.21 -11.13 -16.71
N PRO A 130 -15.18 -11.95 -17.04
CA PRO A 130 -13.85 -11.43 -17.31
C PRO A 130 -13.84 -10.65 -18.62
N VAL A 131 -13.27 -9.45 -18.58
CA VAL A 131 -13.10 -8.58 -19.75
C VAL A 131 -11.64 -8.26 -20.00
N LYS A 132 -11.33 -7.81 -21.22
CA LYS A 132 -10.04 -7.22 -21.57
C LYS A 132 -10.18 -5.72 -21.61
N TYR A 133 -9.25 -5.00 -21.00
CA TYR A 133 -9.29 -3.54 -20.94
C TYR A 133 -7.89 -2.94 -20.91
N ASN A 134 -7.81 -1.63 -21.10
CA ASN A 134 -6.62 -0.82 -20.86
C ASN A 134 -7.03 0.39 -20.01
N TYR A 135 -6.11 0.92 -19.21
CA TYR A 135 -6.40 2.09 -18.40
C TYR A 135 -6.40 3.35 -19.26
N ILE A 136 -7.33 4.27 -18.96
CA ILE A 136 -7.42 5.56 -19.66
C ILE A 136 -6.11 6.35 -19.49
N ALA A 137 -5.56 6.38 -18.27
CA ALA A 137 -4.31 7.06 -17.92
C ALA A 137 -3.03 6.36 -18.40
N ASP A 138 -3.13 5.11 -18.89
CA ASP A 138 -1.98 4.43 -19.49
C ASP A 138 -1.81 4.84 -20.95
N GLU A 139 -0.79 5.64 -21.24
CA GLU A 139 -0.42 6.06 -22.60
C GLU A 139 0.03 4.87 -23.45
N GLY A 140 0.66 3.86 -22.85
CA GLY A 140 1.11 2.65 -23.54
C GLY A 140 -0.02 1.71 -23.94
N LYS A 141 -1.25 1.98 -23.46
CA LYS A 141 -2.46 1.19 -23.73
C LYS A 141 -2.23 -0.30 -23.52
N THR A 142 -1.53 -0.64 -22.44
CA THR A 142 -1.22 -2.02 -22.07
C THR A 142 -2.51 -2.79 -21.90
N LEU A 143 -2.60 -3.94 -22.57
CA LEU A 143 -3.77 -4.79 -22.49
C LEU A 143 -3.75 -5.60 -21.20
N ASN A 144 -4.83 -5.49 -20.42
CA ASN A 144 -5.06 -6.18 -19.17
C ASN A 144 -6.29 -7.08 -19.28
N ALA A 145 -6.39 -8.06 -18.40
CA ALA A 145 -7.58 -8.88 -18.20
C ALA A 145 -8.02 -8.77 -16.74
N GLY A 146 -9.32 -8.67 -16.50
CA GLY A 146 -9.88 -8.51 -15.16
C GLY A 146 -11.39 -8.32 -15.20
N PHE A 147 -11.92 -7.54 -14.26
CA PHE A 147 -13.36 -7.33 -14.10
C PHE A 147 -13.68 -5.83 -13.99
N ILE A 148 -14.90 -5.46 -14.37
CA ILE A 148 -15.45 -4.11 -14.14
C ILE A 148 -16.16 -4.14 -12.79
N ALA A 149 -15.76 -3.25 -11.87
CA ALA A 149 -16.26 -3.27 -10.49
C ALA A 149 -17.77 -3.00 -10.39
N GLU A 150 -18.34 -2.29 -11.34
CA GLU A 150 -19.77 -2.01 -11.45
C GLU A 150 -20.60 -3.18 -12.02
N GLU A 151 -19.94 -4.17 -12.64
CA GLU A 151 -20.59 -5.31 -13.30
C GLU A 151 -20.41 -6.63 -12.54
N VAL A 152 -19.80 -6.58 -11.36
CA VAL A 152 -19.61 -7.76 -10.48
C VAL A 152 -20.51 -7.66 -9.25
N PRO A 153 -20.87 -8.80 -8.61
CA PRO A 153 -21.66 -8.80 -7.39
C PRO A 153 -21.02 -7.99 -6.24
N ASP A 154 -21.85 -7.40 -5.38
CA ASP A 154 -21.44 -6.55 -4.25
C ASP A 154 -20.40 -7.20 -3.32
N LEU A 155 -20.48 -8.53 -3.15
CA LEU A 155 -19.52 -9.27 -2.34
C LEU A 155 -18.08 -9.11 -2.86
N ILE A 156 -17.92 -8.98 -4.18
CA ILE A 156 -16.63 -8.87 -4.87
C ILE A 156 -16.24 -7.43 -5.15
N SER A 157 -17.22 -6.52 -5.23
CA SER A 157 -16.95 -5.10 -5.45
C SER A 157 -16.59 -4.37 -4.16
N SER A 158 -15.77 -3.33 -4.25
CA SER A 158 -15.65 -2.32 -3.21
C SER A 158 -17.00 -1.63 -2.97
N ASP A 159 -17.19 -1.04 -1.80
CA ASP A 159 -18.44 -0.35 -1.44
C ASP A 159 -18.80 0.80 -2.41
N GLU A 160 -17.80 1.43 -3.03
CA GLU A 160 -17.98 2.48 -4.04
C GLU A 160 -18.18 1.95 -5.46
N HIS A 161 -18.10 0.63 -5.66
CA HIS A 161 -18.08 -0.05 -6.95
C HIS A 161 -17.00 0.46 -7.92
N LYS A 162 -15.80 0.80 -7.41
CA LYS A 162 -14.65 1.28 -8.21
C LYS A 162 -13.41 0.40 -8.12
N ALA A 163 -13.44 -0.64 -7.29
CA ALA A 163 -12.37 -1.60 -7.16
C ALA A 163 -12.93 -3.01 -6.92
N VAL A 164 -12.12 -4.03 -7.22
CA VAL A 164 -12.45 -5.43 -7.03
C VAL A 164 -11.67 -5.99 -5.85
N LYS A 165 -12.35 -6.70 -4.94
CA LYS A 165 -11.77 -7.38 -3.79
C LYS A 165 -11.14 -8.70 -4.24
N THR A 166 -9.87 -8.65 -4.62
CA THR A 166 -9.14 -9.81 -5.18
C THR A 166 -9.19 -11.05 -4.29
N MET A 167 -9.12 -10.89 -2.97
CA MET A 167 -9.16 -12.02 -2.03
C MET A 167 -10.50 -12.75 -2.04
N ASP A 168 -11.60 -12.02 -2.26
CA ASP A 168 -12.95 -12.59 -2.28
C ASP A 168 -13.16 -13.41 -3.56
N VAL A 169 -12.66 -12.92 -4.71
CA VAL A 169 -12.61 -13.68 -5.96
C VAL A 169 -11.83 -15.00 -5.77
N ILE A 170 -10.67 -14.96 -5.12
CA ILE A 170 -9.85 -16.15 -4.85
C ILE A 170 -10.60 -17.15 -3.96
N ALA A 171 -11.30 -16.68 -2.92
CA ALA A 171 -12.07 -17.54 -2.03
C ALA A 171 -13.20 -18.27 -2.77
N ILE A 172 -13.93 -17.56 -3.64
CA ILE A 172 -15.02 -18.11 -4.45
C ILE A 172 -14.49 -19.14 -5.45
N LEU A 173 -13.44 -18.79 -6.21
CA LEU A 173 -12.79 -19.73 -7.13
C LEU A 173 -12.30 -20.99 -6.41
N THR A 174 -11.71 -20.84 -5.22
CA THR A 174 -11.26 -21.97 -4.39
C THR A 174 -12.43 -22.88 -4.02
N LYS A 175 -13.58 -22.32 -3.65
CA LYS A 175 -14.78 -23.10 -3.32
C LYS A 175 -15.32 -23.85 -4.52
N VAL A 176 -15.41 -23.19 -5.68
CA VAL A 176 -15.89 -23.82 -6.93
C VAL A 176 -14.96 -24.94 -7.38
N VAL A 177 -13.63 -24.73 -7.37
CA VAL A 177 -12.66 -25.76 -7.74
C VAL A 177 -12.77 -26.98 -6.82
N LYS A 178 -12.92 -26.78 -5.50
CA LYS A 178 -13.16 -27.88 -4.56
C LYS A 178 -14.44 -28.64 -4.86
N GLN A 179 -15.51 -27.93 -5.23
CA GLN A 179 -16.77 -28.57 -5.60
C GLN A 179 -16.61 -29.41 -6.88
N GLN A 180 -15.95 -28.85 -7.90
CA GLN A 180 -15.69 -29.56 -9.15
C GLN A 180 -14.83 -30.81 -8.95
N GLN A 181 -13.82 -30.76 -8.07
CA GLN A 181 -13.01 -31.94 -7.72
C GLN A 181 -13.87 -33.06 -7.12
N LYS A 182 -14.78 -32.72 -6.21
CA LYS A 182 -15.70 -33.69 -5.60
C LYS A 182 -16.66 -34.31 -6.62
N GLU A 183 -17.18 -33.52 -7.55
CA GLU A 183 -18.05 -34.01 -8.63
C GLU A 183 -17.29 -34.95 -9.57
N LEU A 184 -16.03 -34.64 -9.90
CA LEU A 184 -15.18 -35.51 -10.71
C LEU A 184 -14.90 -36.86 -10.04
N GLU A 185 -14.61 -36.88 -8.74
CA GLU A 185 -14.43 -38.12 -7.97
C GLU A 185 -15.70 -38.98 -8.00
N THR A 186 -16.86 -38.35 -7.77
CA THR A 186 -18.17 -39.03 -7.80
C THR A 186 -18.43 -39.65 -9.18
N LEU A 187 -18.21 -38.89 -10.25
CA LEU A 187 -18.39 -39.38 -11.62
C LEU A 187 -17.42 -40.52 -11.98
N GLN A 188 -16.19 -40.48 -11.46
CA GLN A 188 -15.22 -41.56 -11.67
C GLN A 188 -15.66 -42.87 -10.98
N GLU A 189 -16.16 -42.79 -9.76
CA GLU A 189 -16.70 -43.94 -9.02
C GLU A 189 -17.91 -44.55 -9.74
N GLU A 190 -18.84 -43.72 -10.23
CA GLU A 190 -19.99 -44.15 -11.02
C GLU A 190 -19.53 -44.88 -12.29
N ILE A 191 -18.58 -44.32 -13.04
CA ILE A 191 -18.03 -44.96 -14.24
C ILE A 191 -17.40 -46.32 -13.92
N LEU A 192 -16.69 -46.46 -12.79
CA LEU A 192 -16.07 -47.72 -12.39
C LEU A 192 -17.12 -48.78 -12.05
N SER A 193 -18.14 -48.43 -11.27
CA SER A 193 -19.23 -49.35 -10.93
C SER A 193 -20.00 -49.85 -12.17
N LEU A 194 -20.27 -48.96 -13.12
CA LEU A 194 -20.94 -49.29 -14.38
C LEU A 194 -20.08 -50.21 -15.26
N LYS A 195 -18.76 -50.02 -15.27
CA LYS A 195 -17.83 -50.90 -16.00
C LYS A 195 -17.72 -52.30 -15.40
N GLN A 196 -17.88 -52.45 -14.08
CA GLN A 196 -17.83 -53.76 -13.40
C GLN A 196 -19.13 -54.56 -13.55
N THR A 197 -20.23 -53.88 -13.91
CA THR A 197 -21.55 -54.51 -14.08
C THR A 197 -21.76 -55.03 -15.52
N LYS A 198 -20.82 -54.78 -16.44
CA LYS A 198 -20.80 -55.27 -17.82
C LYS A 198 -19.85 -56.45 -17.98
#